data_AF-A0A7T4EGT4-F1
#
_entry.id   AF-A0A7T4EGT4-F1
#
_cell.length_a   1.000
_cell.length_b   1.000
_cell.length_c   1.000
_cell.angle_alpha   90.00
_cell.angle_beta   90.00
_cell.angle_gamma   90.00
#
_symmetry.space_group_name_H-M   'P 1'
#
loop_
_entity.id
_entity.type
_entity.pdbx_description
1 polymer ?
#
loop_
_entity_poly.entity_id
_entity_poly.type
_entity_poly.pdbx_seq_one_letter_code
_entity_poly.pdbx_strand_id
1 'polypeptide(L)'
;MRLLRIALSWIAFLALVIYLFTRPDHDWLIFVALAGIVLSEVFNWIDRKNGSDPLRGSYDGGKVTDEQIKQARRLREEDPSISIPEALNQVKRNA
;
A
#
# COMPACT_ATOMS: atom_id res chain seq x y z
N MET A 1 -24.92 23.03 17.54
CA MET A 1 -23.69 23.83 17.28
C MET A 1 -22.57 23.08 16.55
N ARG A 2 -22.29 21.79 16.82
CA ARG A 2 -21.21 21.03 16.13
C ARG A 2 -21.41 20.90 14.61
N LEU A 3 -22.62 20.54 14.16
CA LEU A 3 -22.92 20.37 12.73
C LEU A 3 -22.80 21.68 11.92
N LEU A 4 -23.20 22.81 12.52
CA LEU A 4 -23.08 24.13 11.90
C LEU A 4 -21.60 24.48 11.60
N ARG A 5 -20.69 24.20 12.53
CA ARG A 5 -19.25 24.46 12.36
C ARG A 5 -18.64 23.59 11.26
N ILE A 6 -19.07 22.33 11.15
CA ILE A 6 -18.64 21.43 10.09
C ILE A 6 -19.12 21.94 8.72
N ALA A 7 -20.40 22.33 8.63
CA ALA A 7 -20.95 22.88 7.38
C ALA A 7 -20.25 24.16 6.94
N LEU A 8 -19.98 25.09 7.86
CA LEU A 8 -19.20 26.31 7.58
C LEU A 8 -17.78 26.00 7.10
N SER A 9 -17.13 24.98 7.69
CA SER A 9 -15.80 24.56 7.26
C SER A 9 -15.80 24.01 5.84
N TRP A 10 -16.83 23.24 5.46
CA TRP A 10 -16.98 22.73 4.10
C TRP A 10 -17.25 23.84 3.08
N ILE A 11 -18.08 24.82 3.44
CA ILE A 11 -18.37 25.98 2.59
C ILE A 11 -17.09 26.80 2.35
N ALA A 12 -16.31 27.06 3.40
CA ALA A 12 -15.05 27.78 3.28
C ALA A 12 -14.03 27.02 2.41
N PHE A 13 -13.97 25.70 2.56
CA PHE A 13 -13.10 24.84 1.74
C PHE A 13 -13.50 24.88 0.26
N LEU A 14 -14.78 24.74 -0.05
CA LEU A 14 -15.28 24.80 -1.44
C LEU A 14 -15.04 26.18 -2.05
N ALA A 15 -15.27 27.25 -1.30
CA ALA A 15 -14.99 28.62 -1.75
C ALA A 15 -13.50 28.81 -2.06
N LEU A 16 -12.60 28.26 -1.24
CA LEU A 16 -11.16 28.30 -1.47
C LEU A 16 -10.77 27.53 -2.75
N VAL A 17 -11.35 26.36 -2.98
CA VAL A 17 -11.11 25.57 -4.20
C VAL A 17 -11.55 26.32 -5.45
N ILE A 18 -12.76 26.90 -5.45
CA ILE A 18 -13.29 27.68 -6.57
C ILE A 18 -12.44 28.93 -6.81
N TYR A 19 -12.04 29.62 -5.73
CA TYR A 19 -11.18 30.79 -5.81
C TYR A 19 -9.82 30.47 -6.44
N LEU A 20 -9.22 29.32 -6.12
CA LEU A 20 -7.97 28.87 -6.72
C LEU A 20 -8.15 28.56 -8.21
N PHE A 21 -9.25 27.89 -8.60
CA PHE A 21 -9.55 27.58 -10.01
C PHE A 21 -9.83 28.81 -10.88
N THR A 22 -10.35 29.88 -10.29
CA THR A 22 -10.71 31.12 -11.01
C THR A 22 -9.55 32.11 -11.11
N ARG A 23 -8.41 31.84 -10.47
CA ARG A 23 -7.20 32.68 -10.65
C ARG A 23 -6.59 32.43 -12.04
N PRO A 24 -6.23 33.50 -12.77
CA PRO A 24 -5.57 33.38 -14.07
C PRO A 24 -4.13 32.86 -13.97
N ASP A 25 -3.46 33.10 -12.83
CA ASP A 25 -2.11 32.61 -12.58
C ASP A 25 -2.17 31.20 -11.99
N HIS A 26 -1.93 30.21 -12.83
CA HIS A 26 -2.02 28.79 -12.50
C HIS A 26 -0.77 28.22 -11.78
N ASP A 27 0.17 29.06 -11.36
CA ASP A 27 1.38 28.62 -10.63
C ASP A 27 1.07 27.85 -9.34
N TRP A 28 -0.11 28.08 -8.76
CA TRP A 28 -0.60 27.32 -7.60
C TRP A 28 -0.83 25.83 -7.90
N LEU A 29 -1.07 25.46 -9.17
CA LEU A 29 -1.23 24.06 -9.59
C LEU A 29 0.06 23.26 -9.39
N ILE A 30 1.23 23.91 -9.45
CA ILE A 30 2.51 23.25 -9.16
C ILE A 30 2.51 22.75 -7.70
N PHE A 31 2.00 23.54 -6.76
CA PHE A 31 1.89 23.13 -5.36
C PHE A 31 0.87 22.01 -5.15
N VAL A 32 -0.23 21.98 -5.93
CA VAL A 32 -1.19 20.87 -5.91
C VAL A 32 -0.56 19.58 -6.45
N ALA A 33 0.17 19.66 -7.56
CA ALA A 33 0.88 18.52 -8.13
C ALA A 33 1.94 17.98 -7.15
N LEU A 34 2.72 18.87 -6.53
CA LEU A 34 3.71 18.52 -5.51
C LEU A 34 3.04 17.89 -4.27
N ALA A 35 1.91 18.45 -3.80
CA ALA A 35 1.15 17.87 -2.70
C ALA A 35 0.63 16.47 -3.06
N GLY A 36 0.17 16.25 -4.29
CA GLY A 36 -0.25 14.95 -4.80
C GLY A 36 0.89 13.91 -4.82
N ILE A 37 2.09 14.32 -5.24
CA ILE A 37 3.29 13.46 -5.21
C ILE A 37 3.63 13.08 -3.76
N VAL A 38 3.69 14.05 -2.86
CA VAL A 38 3.99 13.81 -1.43
C VAL A 38 2.92 12.92 -0.79
N LEU A 39 1.63 13.16 -1.09
CA LEU A 39 0.54 12.31 -0.63
C LEU A 39 0.67 10.89 -1.15
N SER A 40 1.01 10.70 -2.43
CA SER A 40 1.25 9.38 -3.01
C SER A 40 2.39 8.64 -2.30
N GLU A 41 3.49 9.33 -2.01
CA GLU A 41 4.63 8.79 -1.26
C GLU A 41 4.21 8.37 0.17
N VAL A 42 3.44 9.22 0.84
CA VAL A 42 2.91 8.95 2.19
C VAL A 42 1.95 7.76 2.18
N PHE A 43 1.02 7.68 1.23
CA PHE A 43 0.12 6.54 1.10
C PHE A 43 0.91 5.25 0.80
N ASN A 44 1.91 5.30 -0.07
CA ASN A 44 2.78 4.17 -0.37
C ASN A 44 3.65 3.77 0.85
N TRP A 45 4.04 4.71 1.70
CA TRP A 45 4.74 4.41 2.95
C TRP A 45 3.81 3.78 4.00
N ILE A 46 2.58 4.29 4.12
CA ILE A 46 1.54 3.74 4.98
C ILE A 46 1.15 2.34 4.51
N ASP A 47 0.99 2.13 3.20
CA ASP A 47 0.69 0.83 2.60
C ASP A 47 1.86 -0.14 2.79
N ARG A 48 3.11 0.29 2.67
CA ARG A 48 4.28 -0.54 3.05
C ARG A 48 4.34 -0.87 4.55
N LYS A 49 3.85 0.02 5.41
CA LYS A 49 3.81 -0.18 6.87
C LYS A 49 2.63 -1.06 7.31
N ASN A 50 1.51 -0.99 6.60
CA ASN A 50 0.24 -1.65 6.92
C ASN A 50 -0.02 -2.89 6.05
N GLY A 51 0.74 -3.05 4.97
CA GLY A 51 0.63 -4.13 3.99
C GLY A 51 1.33 -5.39 4.46
N SER A 52 0.65 -6.13 5.34
CA SER A 52 0.50 -7.55 5.11
C SER A 52 -0.27 -7.72 3.80
N ASP A 53 0.46 -7.80 2.70
CA ASP A 53 -0.06 -8.05 1.35
C ASP A 53 -0.74 -9.43 1.33
N PRO A 54 -2.09 -9.54 1.20
CA PRO A 54 -2.76 -10.83 1.18
C PRO A 54 -2.64 -11.55 -0.17
N LEU A 55 -2.05 -10.92 -1.20
CA LEU A 55 -1.88 -11.50 -2.54
C LEU A 55 -0.43 -11.92 -2.85
N ARG A 56 0.52 -11.60 -1.98
CA ARG A 56 1.81 -12.29 -1.94
C ARG A 56 1.71 -13.38 -0.89
N GLY A 57 1.76 -14.65 -1.29
CA GLY A 57 1.94 -15.77 -0.37
C GLY A 57 3.03 -15.40 0.65
N SER A 58 2.59 -15.13 1.87
CA SER A 58 3.44 -14.52 2.90
C SER A 58 4.34 -15.62 3.42
N TYR A 59 5.56 -15.73 2.88
CA TYR A 59 6.59 -16.52 3.55
C TYR A 59 6.88 -15.84 4.88
N ASP A 60 6.71 -16.58 5.98
CA ASP A 60 6.81 -16.09 7.35
C ASP A 60 8.28 -15.88 7.76
N GLY A 61 8.93 -14.89 7.10
CA GLY A 61 10.06 -14.06 7.50
C GLY A 61 11.33 -14.68 8.10
N GLY A 62 11.44 -15.99 8.21
CA GLY A 62 12.55 -16.68 8.89
C GLY A 62 13.73 -16.95 7.96
N LYS A 63 14.94 -17.06 8.53
CA LYS A 63 16.12 -17.54 7.80
C LYS A 63 15.79 -18.91 7.17
N VAL A 64 15.79 -18.96 5.83
CA VAL A 64 15.60 -20.19 5.06
C VAL A 64 16.96 -20.87 4.94
N THR A 65 17.02 -22.17 5.20
CA THR A 65 18.21 -22.99 4.90
C THR A 65 18.12 -23.59 3.49
N ASP A 66 19.24 -23.89 2.85
CA ASP A 66 19.27 -24.42 1.48
C ASP A 66 18.45 -25.72 1.32
N GLU A 67 18.40 -26.54 2.38
CA GLU A 67 17.57 -27.76 2.41
C GLU A 67 16.06 -27.45 2.38
N GLN A 68 15.61 -26.38 3.02
CA GLN A 68 14.20 -25.96 3.00
C GLN A 68 13.79 -25.45 1.62
N ILE A 69 14.70 -24.76 0.90
CA ILE A 69 14.47 -24.33 -0.50
C ILE A 69 14.35 -25.54 -1.41
N LYS A 70 15.21 -26.54 -1.22
CA LYS A 70 15.21 -27.77 -2.02
C LYS A 70 13.92 -28.57 -1.83
N GLN A 71 13.43 -28.66 -0.59
CA GLN A 71 12.15 -29.32 -0.30
C GLN A 71 10.96 -28.54 -0.85
N ALA A 72 10.96 -27.20 -0.73
CA ALA A 72 9.90 -26.37 -1.29
C ALA A 72 9.85 -26.44 -2.83
N ARG A 73 11.01 -26.57 -3.49
CA ARG A 73 11.08 -26.77 -4.94
C ARG A 73 10.46 -28.11 -5.36
N ARG A 74 10.74 -29.19 -4.62
CA ARG A 74 10.12 -30.51 -4.85
C ARG A 74 8.60 -30.48 -4.68
N LEU A 75 8.11 -29.83 -3.63
CA LEU A 75 6.67 -29.66 -3.40
C LEU A 75 5.98 -28.91 -4.55
N ARG A 76 6.65 -27.92 -5.14
CA ARG A 76 6.14 -27.23 -6.33
C ARG A 76 6.22 -28.06 -7.60
N GLU A 77 7.20 -28.96 -7.71
CA GLU A 77 7.29 -29.91 -8.83
C GLU A 77 6.18 -30.97 -8.75
N GLU A 78 5.79 -31.36 -7.54
CA GLU A 78 4.66 -32.28 -7.28
C GLU A 78 3.30 -31.59 -7.42
N ASP A 79 3.18 -30.34 -6.97
CA ASP A 79 1.99 -29.52 -7.11
C ASP A 79 2.33 -28.13 -7.71
N PRO A 80 2.22 -27.98 -9.05
CA PRO A 80 2.53 -26.73 -9.72
C PRO A 80 1.54 -25.60 -9.41
N SER A 81 0.42 -25.88 -8.72
CA SER A 81 -0.52 -24.86 -8.27
C SER A 81 -0.03 -24.09 -7.03
N ILE A 82 0.92 -24.67 -6.29
CA ILE A 82 1.45 -24.08 -5.05
C ILE A 82 2.57 -23.09 -5.37
N SER A 83 2.51 -21.91 -4.75
CA SER A 83 3.54 -20.89 -4.88
C SER A 83 4.80 -21.26 -4.05
N ILE A 84 5.99 -20.86 -4.50
CA ILE A 84 7.26 -21.12 -3.75
C ILE A 84 7.19 -20.64 -2.28
N PRO A 85 6.63 -19.47 -1.96
CA PRO A 85 6.47 -19.02 -0.57
C PRO A 85 5.57 -19.94 0.28
N GLU A 86 4.53 -20.49 -0.34
CA GLU A 86 3.58 -21.39 0.32
C GLU A 86 4.17 -22.77 0.54
N ALA A 87 4.92 -23.29 -0.44
CA ALA A 87 5.71 -24.51 -0.29
C ALA A 87 6.75 -24.37 0.84
N LEU A 88 7.43 -23.22 0.93
CA LEU A 88 8.36 -22.92 2.04
C LEU A 88 7.66 -22.89 3.41
N ASN A 89 6.44 -22.34 3.47
CA ASN A 89 5.65 -22.36 4.70
C ASN A 89 5.15 -23.76 5.10
N GLN A 90 4.88 -24.64 4.12
CA GLN A 90 4.55 -26.04 4.39
C GLN A 90 5.76 -26.80 4.93
N VAL A 91 6.93 -26.61 4.33
CA VAL A 91 8.19 -27.19 4.82
C VAL A 91 8.48 -26.73 6.25
N LYS A 92 8.33 -25.43 6.55
CA LYS A 92 8.53 -24.89 7.90
C LYS A 92 7.53 -25.45 8.92
N ARG A 93 6.29 -25.75 8.53
CA ARG A 93 5.27 -26.33 9.42
C ARG A 93 5.50 -27.81 9.73
N ASN A 94 6.17 -28.53 8.83
CA ASN A 94 6.43 -29.96 8.94
C ASN A 94 7.85 -30.32 9.42
N ALA A 95 8.70 -29.31 9.65
CA ALA A 95 10.04 -29.42 10.22
C ALA A 95 10.01 -29.21 11.73
#